data_AF-A0A2W1TE86-F1
#
_entry.id   AF-A0A2W1TE86-F1
#
_cell.length_a   1.000
_cell.length_b   1.000
_cell.length_c   1.000
_cell.angle_alpha   90.00
_cell.angle_beta   90.00
_cell.angle_gamma   90.00
#
_symmetry.space_group_name_H-M   'P 1'
#
loop_
_entity.id
_entity.type
_entity.pdbx_description
1 polymer ?
#
loop_
_entity_poly.entity_id
_entity_poly.type
_entity_poly.pdbx_seq_one_letter_code
_entity_poly.pdbx_strand_id
1 'polypeptide(L)'
;MRDGSEVVIEPRSPDSAVFVAPDGDVYVDRDGPGVTTLRRWRDQYDPVAVRRRQRRAAWGWTLLALLTVGTVAAAGFGVGLLVSGSFLRGTVFGGGGAVIGIWVCYGAASVLTSGDRPSAAVPVVPVPAEVLAAAPAAASAADVWRWSVAVATEADRRRTIGYETYVERPHMQKQADDARERYAAVYRAYLEAARELGIPPREPDIPLDVAG
;
A
#
# COMPACT_ATOMS: atom_id res chain seq x y z
N MET A 1 40.15 15.97 17.94
CA MET A 1 40.10 14.69 18.67
C MET A 1 38.64 14.42 19.02
N ARG A 2 37.89 13.80 18.09
CA ARG A 2 36.60 13.15 18.37
C ARG A 2 36.86 11.70 18.05
N ASP A 3 37.27 10.99 19.10
CA ASP A 3 37.34 9.54 19.14
C ASP A 3 35.96 9.05 19.57
N GLY A 4 35.43 8.07 18.88
CA GLY A 4 34.01 7.72 18.93
C GLY A 4 33.60 7.18 17.57
N SER A 5 34.04 5.96 17.28
CA SER A 5 33.42 5.09 16.31
C SER A 5 31.91 5.09 16.55
N GLU A 6 31.18 5.93 15.80
CA GLU A 6 29.73 5.91 15.76
C GLU A 6 29.39 4.55 15.16
N VAL A 7 29.08 3.59 16.04
CA VAL A 7 28.80 2.22 15.63
C VAL A 7 27.46 2.27 14.90
N VAL A 8 27.55 2.25 13.57
CA VAL A 8 26.42 2.10 12.66
C VAL A 8 25.83 0.70 12.86
N ILE A 9 24.53 0.53 12.64
CA ILE A 9 23.86 -0.77 12.73
C ILE A 9 24.64 -1.82 11.93
N GLU A 10 25.13 -2.85 12.63
CA GLU A 10 25.76 -4.01 11.99
C GLU A 10 24.68 -5.09 11.76
N PRO A 11 24.30 -5.38 10.51
CA PRO A 11 23.15 -6.25 10.22
C PRO A 11 23.41 -7.75 10.48
N ARG A 12 24.67 -8.11 10.77
CA ARG A 12 25.08 -9.49 11.11
C ARG A 12 25.23 -9.71 12.62
N SER A 13 25.10 -8.66 13.43
CA SER A 13 25.12 -8.78 14.89
C SER A 13 23.84 -9.46 15.38
N PRO A 14 23.92 -10.41 16.34
CA PRO A 14 22.73 -11.07 16.88
C PRO A 14 21.79 -10.11 17.63
N ASP A 15 22.30 -8.98 18.12
CA ASP A 15 21.54 -7.96 18.84
C ASP A 15 21.07 -6.81 17.93
N SER A 16 21.21 -6.98 16.61
CA SER A 16 20.85 -5.95 15.64
C SER A 16 19.34 -5.77 15.54
N ALA A 17 18.91 -4.52 15.37
CA ALA A 17 17.51 -4.17 15.10
C ALA A 17 17.02 -4.63 13.71
N VAL A 18 17.95 -5.00 12.82
CA VAL A 18 17.69 -5.41 11.43
C VAL A 18 18.14 -6.84 11.21
N PHE A 19 17.66 -7.47 10.13
CA PHE A 19 18.07 -8.80 9.73
C PHE A 19 18.35 -8.86 8.22
N VAL A 20 19.29 -9.73 7.84
CA VAL A 20 19.55 -10.04 6.43
C VAL A 20 18.61 -11.17 6.00
N ALA A 21 17.81 -10.92 4.97
CA ALA A 21 16.88 -11.89 4.43
C ALA A 21 17.55 -12.85 3.43
N PRO A 22 16.89 -13.97 3.05
CA PRO A 22 17.46 -14.95 2.11
C PRO A 22 17.77 -14.43 0.70
N ASP A 23 17.21 -13.28 0.31
CA ASP A 23 17.51 -12.58 -0.95
C ASP A 23 18.82 -11.77 -0.89
N GLY A 24 19.41 -11.61 0.30
CA GLY A 24 20.64 -10.87 0.55
C GLY A 24 20.42 -9.41 0.94
N ASP A 25 19.17 -8.93 0.92
CA ASP A 25 18.83 -7.57 1.31
C ASP A 25 18.55 -7.45 2.81
N VAL A 26 18.63 -6.22 3.33
CA VAL A 26 18.42 -5.92 4.76
C VAL A 26 16.99 -5.46 5.01
N TYR A 27 16.37 -6.04 6.01
CA TYR A 27 14.99 -5.77 6.41
C TYR A 27 14.90 -5.47 7.90
N VAL A 28 13.86 -4.74 8.27
CA VAL A 28 13.48 -4.47 9.66
C VAL A 28 12.05 -4.94 9.89
N ASP A 29 11.84 -5.68 10.98
CA ASP A 29 10.51 -6.00 11.49
C ASP A 29 10.16 -4.96 12.56
N ARG A 30 8.93 -4.43 12.51
CA ARG A 30 8.45 -3.39 13.43
C ARG A 30 8.60 -3.80 14.91
N ASP A 31 8.41 -5.08 15.19
CA ASP A 31 8.50 -5.64 16.55
C ASP A 31 9.92 -6.09 16.92
N GLY A 32 10.90 -5.90 16.03
CA GLY A 32 12.24 -6.46 16.12
C GLY A 32 12.36 -7.87 15.54
N PRO A 33 13.59 -8.32 15.24
CA PRO A 33 13.83 -9.64 14.68
C PRO A 33 13.49 -10.72 15.72
N GLY A 34 12.57 -11.61 15.35
CA GLY A 34 12.15 -12.73 16.18
C GLY A 34 11.81 -13.97 15.35
N VAL A 35 11.31 -15.00 16.03
CA VAL A 35 11.00 -16.31 15.41
C VAL A 35 9.96 -16.24 14.29
N THR A 36 9.11 -15.20 14.28
CA THR A 36 8.08 -15.00 13.25
C THR A 36 8.52 -14.11 12.09
N THR A 37 9.64 -13.39 12.22
CA THR A 37 10.08 -12.37 11.26
C THR A 37 10.35 -12.96 9.88
N LEU A 38 11.07 -14.08 9.79
CA LEU A 38 11.32 -14.74 8.52
C LEU A 38 10.03 -15.23 7.85
N ARG A 39 9.04 -15.67 8.63
CA ARG A 39 7.72 -16.06 8.11
C ARG A 39 6.96 -14.85 7.57
N ARG A 40 6.93 -13.74 8.31
CA ARG A 40 6.32 -12.47 7.88
C ARG A 40 6.98 -11.95 6.59
N TRP A 41 8.31 -11.99 6.52
CA TRP A 41 9.06 -11.63 5.32
C TRP A 41 8.68 -12.54 4.13
N ARG A 42 8.66 -13.87 4.31
CA ARG A 42 8.26 -14.79 3.24
C ARG A 42 6.85 -14.52 2.74
N ASP A 43 5.89 -14.34 3.64
CA ASP A 43 4.50 -14.07 3.26
C ASP A 43 4.35 -12.79 2.42
N GLN A 44 5.30 -11.85 2.54
CA GLN A 44 5.28 -10.56 1.87
C GLN A 44 6.14 -10.49 0.59
N TYR A 45 7.35 -11.05 0.63
CA TYR A 45 8.38 -10.88 -0.40
C TYR A 45 8.73 -12.16 -1.16
N ASP A 46 8.37 -13.35 -0.66
CA ASP A 46 8.64 -14.59 -1.38
C ASP A 46 7.76 -14.64 -2.65
N PRO A 47 8.35 -14.66 -3.87
CA PRO A 47 7.59 -14.65 -5.11
C PRO A 47 6.63 -15.84 -5.21
N VAL A 48 6.95 -16.98 -4.57
CA VAL A 48 6.08 -18.15 -4.53
C VAL A 48 4.88 -17.90 -3.62
N ALA A 49 5.09 -17.32 -2.44
CA ALA A 49 4.02 -16.99 -1.51
C ALA A 49 3.08 -15.91 -2.08
N VAL A 50 3.65 -14.87 -2.70
CA VAL A 50 2.92 -13.79 -3.35
C VAL A 50 2.05 -14.32 -4.48
N ARG A 51 2.61 -15.17 -5.38
CA ARG A 51 1.84 -15.80 -6.47
C ARG A 51 0.70 -16.67 -5.95
N ARG A 52 0.92 -17.43 -4.88
CA ARG A 52 -0.13 -18.24 -4.25
C ARG A 52 -1.25 -17.37 -3.68
N ARG A 53 -0.91 -16.25 -3.03
CA ARG A 53 -1.89 -15.31 -2.49
C ARG A 53 -2.70 -14.64 -3.60
N GLN A 54 -2.04 -14.16 -4.65
CA GLN A 54 -2.70 -13.58 -5.82
C GLN A 54 -3.64 -14.58 -6.48
N ARG A 55 -3.21 -15.84 -6.64
CA ARG A 55 -4.07 -16.92 -7.14
C ARG A 55 -5.28 -17.15 -6.24
N ARG A 56 -5.11 -17.29 -4.93
CA ARG A 56 -6.22 -17.48 -3.99
C ARG A 56 -7.21 -16.32 -4.00
N ALA A 57 -6.69 -15.09 -4.07
CA ALA A 57 -7.53 -13.91 -4.23
C ALA A 57 -8.34 -14.05 -5.52
N ALA A 58 -7.68 -14.29 -6.67
CA ALA A 58 -8.34 -14.47 -7.96
C ALA A 58 -9.41 -15.59 -7.93
N TRP A 59 -9.12 -16.74 -7.33
CA TRP A 59 -10.10 -17.82 -7.14
C TRP A 59 -11.27 -17.38 -6.26
N GLY A 60 -11.02 -16.62 -5.19
CA GLY A 60 -12.05 -16.01 -4.34
C GLY A 60 -12.94 -15.04 -5.13
N TRP A 61 -12.35 -14.20 -5.99
CA TRP A 61 -13.08 -13.32 -6.91
C TRP A 61 -13.94 -14.13 -7.87
N THR A 62 -13.39 -15.20 -8.43
CA THR A 62 -14.11 -16.06 -9.38
C THR A 62 -15.30 -16.74 -8.72
N LEU A 63 -15.11 -17.26 -7.50
CA LEU A 63 -16.19 -17.84 -6.70
C LEU A 63 -17.26 -16.81 -6.34
N LEU A 64 -16.85 -15.61 -5.93
CA LEU A 64 -17.79 -14.54 -5.58
C LEU A 64 -18.59 -14.08 -6.81
N ALA A 65 -17.95 -13.96 -7.98
CA ALA A 65 -18.62 -13.66 -9.24
C ALA A 65 -19.60 -14.76 -9.67
N LEU A 66 -19.25 -16.03 -9.48
CA LEU A 66 -20.17 -17.15 -9.72
C LEU A 66 -21.36 -17.13 -8.76
N LEU A 67 -21.13 -16.78 -7.50
CA LEU A 67 -22.17 -16.69 -6.47
C LEU A 67 -23.13 -15.54 -6.77
N THR A 68 -22.63 -14.37 -7.19
CA THR A 68 -23.47 -13.24 -7.61
C THR A 68 -24.24 -13.53 -8.88
N VAL A 69 -23.63 -14.16 -9.89
CA VAL A 69 -24.36 -14.60 -11.09
C VAL A 69 -25.44 -15.62 -10.72
N GLY A 70 -25.13 -16.58 -9.83
CA GLY A 70 -26.07 -17.57 -9.34
C GLY A 70 -27.25 -16.96 -8.58
N THR A 71 -27.01 -15.97 -7.72
CA THR A 71 -28.08 -15.28 -6.97
C THR A 71 -28.95 -14.39 -7.86
N VAL A 72 -28.35 -13.72 -8.85
CA VAL A 72 -29.09 -12.94 -9.86
C VAL A 72 -29.93 -13.86 -10.74
N ALA A 73 -29.40 -15.01 -11.16
CA ALA A 73 -30.14 -16.01 -11.91
C ALA A 73 -31.29 -16.60 -11.09
N ALA A 74 -31.06 -16.92 -9.81
CA ALA A 74 -32.09 -17.44 -8.91
C ALA A 74 -33.20 -16.40 -8.63
N ALA A 75 -32.84 -15.13 -8.44
CA ALA A 75 -33.80 -14.03 -8.30
C ALA A 75 -34.62 -13.82 -9.58
N GLY A 76 -33.97 -13.86 -10.76
CA GLY A 76 -34.64 -13.80 -12.05
C GLY A 76 -35.60 -14.98 -12.29
N PHE A 77 -35.23 -16.19 -11.83
CA PHE A 77 -36.05 -17.38 -11.93
C PHE A 77 -37.25 -17.36 -10.97
N GLY A 78 -37.05 -16.88 -9.72
CA GLY A 78 -38.12 -16.70 -8.75
C GLY A 78 -39.16 -15.66 -9.17
N VAL A 79 -38.72 -14.57 -9.80
CA VAL A 79 -39.61 -13.57 -10.41
C VAL A 79 -40.31 -14.12 -11.65
N GLY A 80 -39.62 -14.92 -12.47
CA GLY A 80 -40.19 -15.59 -13.64
C GLY A 80 -41.34 -16.55 -13.29
N LEU A 81 -41.21 -17.30 -12.19
CA LEU A 81 -42.25 -18.21 -11.70
C LEU A 81 -43.45 -17.49 -11.06
N LEU A 82 -43.24 -16.33 -10.44
CA LEU A 82 -44.31 -15.49 -9.89
C LEU A 82 -45.13 -14.76 -10.97
N VAL A 83 -44.53 -14.51 -12.14
CA VAL A 83 -45.14 -13.74 -13.23
C VAL A 83 -45.64 -14.63 -14.39
N SER A 84 -45.33 -15.93 -14.42
CA SER A 84 -45.86 -16.88 -15.44
C SER A 84 -47.32 -17.27 -15.21
N GLY A 85 -48.15 -16.27 -14.93
CA GLY A 85 -49.60 -16.30 -14.92
C GLY A 85 -50.21 -15.17 -15.74
N SER A 86 -49.52 -14.58 -16.73
CA SER A 86 -50.15 -13.93 -17.89
C SER A 86 -49.12 -13.38 -18.88
N PHE A 87 -49.42 -13.59 -20.16
CA PHE A 87 -48.67 -13.13 -21.33
C PHE A 87 -48.39 -11.62 -21.33
N LEU A 88 -47.13 -11.25 -21.62
CA LEU A 88 -46.64 -10.17 -22.52
C LEU A 88 -45.46 -9.33 -21.95
N ARG A 89 -44.50 -9.08 -22.86
CA ARG A 89 -43.40 -8.09 -22.84
C ARG A 89 -42.10 -8.45 -22.10
N GLY A 90 -41.31 -9.30 -22.76
CA GLY A 90 -39.92 -9.62 -22.46
C GLY A 90 -38.89 -8.50 -22.73
N THR A 91 -39.19 -7.24 -22.41
CA THR A 91 -38.22 -6.13 -22.55
C THR A 91 -37.99 -5.32 -21.29
N VAL A 92 -38.80 -5.50 -20.23
CA VAL A 92 -38.60 -4.79 -18.95
C VAL A 92 -37.80 -5.61 -17.95
N PHE A 93 -37.78 -6.94 -18.08
CA PHE A 93 -37.20 -7.85 -17.08
C PHE A 93 -35.69 -8.11 -17.21
N GLY A 94 -35.05 -7.71 -18.31
CA GLY A 94 -33.59 -7.79 -18.46
C GLY A 94 -32.85 -6.56 -17.90
N GLY A 95 -33.52 -5.41 -17.82
CA GLY A 95 -32.90 -4.13 -17.46
C GLY A 95 -32.66 -3.94 -15.97
N GLY A 96 -33.61 -4.33 -15.12
CA GLY A 96 -33.51 -4.12 -13.67
C GLY A 96 -32.38 -4.92 -13.01
N GLY A 97 -32.18 -6.17 -13.42
CA GLY A 97 -31.09 -7.03 -12.91
C GLY A 97 -29.70 -6.59 -13.39
N ALA A 98 -29.61 -6.11 -14.63
CA ALA A 98 -28.35 -5.62 -15.20
C ALA A 98 -27.89 -4.32 -14.53
N VAL A 99 -28.81 -3.40 -14.20
CA VAL A 99 -28.47 -2.12 -13.54
C VAL A 99 -27.95 -2.34 -12.12
N ILE A 100 -28.56 -3.25 -11.35
CA ILE A 100 -28.06 -3.60 -10.00
C ILE A 100 -26.69 -4.29 -10.09
N GLY A 101 -26.51 -5.21 -11.04
CA GLY A 101 -25.22 -5.86 -11.29
C GLY A 101 -24.11 -4.87 -11.65
N ILE A 102 -24.40 -3.89 -12.50
CA ILE A 102 -23.44 -2.83 -12.89
C ILE A 102 -23.09 -1.93 -11.70
N TRP A 103 -24.05 -1.54 -10.85
CA TRP A 103 -23.78 -0.73 -9.65
C TRP A 103 -22.97 -1.48 -8.59
N VAL A 104 -23.18 -2.78 -8.42
CA VAL A 104 -22.37 -3.62 -7.51
C VAL A 104 -20.95 -3.79 -8.07
N CYS A 105 -20.80 -3.99 -9.38
CA CYS A 105 -19.48 -4.01 -10.03
C CYS A 105 -18.76 -2.67 -9.95
N TYR A 106 -19.48 -1.55 -10.11
CA TYR A 106 -18.91 -0.21 -10.03
C TYR A 106 -18.57 0.18 -8.59
N GLY A 107 -19.38 -0.21 -7.61
CA GLY A 107 -19.10 -0.04 -6.18
C GLY A 107 -17.93 -0.90 -5.70
N ALA A 108 -17.82 -2.14 -6.20
CA ALA A 108 -16.65 -2.97 -5.93
C ALA A 108 -15.38 -2.41 -6.60
N ALA A 109 -15.50 -1.89 -7.83
CA ALA A 109 -14.41 -1.24 -8.54
C ALA A 109 -13.99 0.08 -7.87
N SER A 110 -14.92 0.89 -7.37
CA SER A 110 -14.60 2.15 -6.69
C SER A 110 -13.94 1.91 -5.33
N VAL A 111 -14.36 0.89 -4.57
CA VAL A 111 -13.67 0.45 -3.34
C VAL A 111 -12.28 -0.13 -3.65
N LEU A 112 -12.03 -0.58 -4.88
CA LEU A 112 -10.74 -1.10 -5.34
C LEU A 112 -9.80 -0.01 -5.90
N THR A 113 -10.31 1.01 -6.57
CA THR A 113 -9.53 2.10 -7.17
C THR A 113 -9.31 3.26 -6.22
N SER A 114 -10.11 3.38 -5.16
CA SER A 114 -9.87 4.28 -4.02
C SER A 114 -8.76 3.69 -3.14
N GLY A 115 -7.58 3.57 -3.73
CA GLY A 115 -6.38 2.99 -3.13
C GLY A 115 -5.80 3.78 -1.96
N ASP A 116 -6.55 4.67 -1.33
CA ASP A 116 -6.24 5.16 0.01
C ASP A 116 -6.81 4.17 1.03
N ARG A 117 -6.30 2.93 1.01
CA ARG A 117 -6.36 2.11 2.22
C ARG A 117 -5.37 2.73 3.20
N PRO A 118 -5.82 3.16 4.40
CA PRO A 118 -4.90 3.54 5.46
C PRO A 118 -3.93 2.37 5.62
N SER A 119 -2.65 2.67 5.51
CA SER A 119 -1.54 1.75 5.64
C SER A 119 -1.79 0.80 6.83
N ALA A 120 -2.28 -0.41 6.57
CA ALA A 120 -2.17 -1.51 7.51
C ALA A 120 -0.66 -1.78 7.56
N ALA A 121 0.01 -1.09 8.50
CA ALA A 121 1.44 -0.96 8.58
C ALA A 121 2.10 -2.31 8.30
N VAL A 122 2.76 -2.39 7.15
CA VAL A 122 3.49 -3.58 6.73
C VAL A 122 4.53 -3.87 7.81
N PRO A 123 4.48 -5.04 8.48
CA PRO A 123 5.33 -5.28 9.65
C PRO A 123 6.81 -5.38 9.28
N VAL A 124 7.13 -5.90 8.10
CA VAL A 124 8.50 -6.09 7.63
C VAL A 124 8.76 -5.22 6.41
N VAL A 125 9.76 -4.34 6.47
CA VAL A 125 10.06 -3.34 5.44
C VAL A 125 11.56 -3.40 5.07
N PRO A 126 11.94 -3.25 3.80
CA PRO A 126 13.35 -3.15 3.41
C PRO A 126 13.98 -1.88 4.01
N VAL A 127 15.21 -1.99 4.48
CA VAL A 127 15.94 -0.86 5.07
C VAL A 127 16.67 -0.11 3.94
N PRO A 128 16.33 1.16 3.67
CA PRO A 128 17.06 1.96 2.69
C PRO A 128 18.52 2.11 3.09
N ALA A 129 19.43 2.14 2.11
CA ALA A 129 20.88 2.24 2.36
C ALA A 129 21.25 3.47 3.21
N GLU A 130 20.51 4.57 3.08
CA GLU A 130 20.70 5.80 3.86
C GLU A 130 20.40 5.60 5.35
N VAL A 131 19.31 4.89 5.65
CA VAL A 131 18.94 4.54 7.03
C VAL A 131 19.96 3.54 7.58
N LEU A 132 20.36 2.56 6.79
CA LEU A 132 21.39 1.59 7.20
C LEU A 132 22.71 2.28 7.55
N ALA A 133 23.11 3.30 6.80
CA ALA A 133 24.38 4.01 6.99
C ALA A 133 24.37 5.02 8.14
N ALA A 134 23.21 5.60 8.47
CA ALA A 134 23.10 6.67 9.46
C ALA A 134 22.49 6.23 10.80
N ALA A 135 21.74 5.13 10.83
CA ALA A 135 21.06 4.71 12.05
C ALA A 135 22.08 4.26 13.12
N PRO A 136 21.94 4.73 14.37
CA PRO A 136 22.82 4.32 15.45
C PRO A 136 22.58 2.86 15.82
N ALA A 137 23.62 2.12 16.19
CA ALA A 137 23.50 0.69 16.57
C ALA A 137 22.57 0.44 17.76
N ALA A 138 22.37 1.44 18.63
CA ALA A 138 21.44 1.36 19.76
C ALA A 138 19.99 1.71 19.41
N ALA A 139 19.68 2.02 18.14
CA ALA A 139 18.32 2.35 17.71
C ALA A 139 17.37 1.17 17.93
N SER A 140 16.15 1.46 18.37
CA SER A 140 15.13 0.44 18.48
C SER A 140 14.67 -0.02 17.09
N ALA A 141 14.22 -1.27 16.96
CA ALA A 141 13.65 -1.77 15.71
C ALA A 141 12.43 -0.96 15.24
N ALA A 142 11.64 -0.42 16.18
CA ALA A 142 10.51 0.44 15.86
C ALA A 142 10.96 1.77 15.23
N ASP A 143 12.06 2.36 15.69
CA ASP A 143 12.61 3.59 15.12
C ASP A 143 13.19 3.34 13.73
N VAL A 144 14.00 2.28 13.59
CA VAL A 144 14.57 1.88 12.29
C VAL A 144 13.46 1.58 11.28
N TRP A 145 12.38 0.92 11.72
CA TRP A 145 11.20 0.67 10.89
C TRP A 145 10.51 1.98 10.49
N ARG A 146 10.27 2.90 11.44
CA ARG A 146 9.64 4.20 11.16
C ARG A 146 10.45 5.01 10.15
N TRP A 147 11.76 5.11 10.35
CA TRP A 147 12.66 5.81 9.43
C TRP A 147 12.68 5.16 8.04
N SER A 148 12.77 3.83 7.98
CA SER A 148 12.76 3.08 6.72
C SER A 148 11.47 3.32 5.94
N VAL A 149 10.32 3.30 6.62
CA VAL A 149 9.01 3.61 6.01
C VAL A 149 8.97 5.05 5.50
N ALA A 150 9.39 6.02 6.29
CA ALA A 150 9.37 7.43 5.90
C ALA A 150 10.25 7.69 4.66
N VAL A 151 11.50 7.20 4.67
CA VAL A 151 12.46 7.36 3.56
C VAL A 151 11.99 6.62 2.31
N ALA A 152 11.52 5.37 2.43
CA ALA A 152 11.05 4.61 1.27
C ALA A 152 9.76 5.19 0.68
N THR A 153 8.83 5.66 1.51
CA THR A 153 7.56 6.26 1.05
C THR A 153 7.80 7.58 0.34
N GLU A 154 8.72 8.41 0.83
CA GLU A 154 9.13 9.63 0.12
C GLU A 154 9.75 9.30 -1.23
N ALA A 155 10.72 8.39 -1.27
CA ALA A 155 11.42 8.00 -2.49
C ALA A 155 10.49 7.40 -3.56
N ASP A 156 9.46 6.66 -3.15
CA ASP A 156 8.43 6.13 -4.05
C ASP A 156 7.53 7.24 -4.59
N ARG A 157 7.02 8.12 -3.71
CA ARG A 157 6.13 9.22 -4.10
C ARG A 157 6.79 10.24 -5.02
N ARG A 158 8.08 10.54 -4.84
CA ARG A 158 8.83 11.40 -5.76
C ARG A 158 8.73 10.93 -7.22
N ARG A 159 8.66 9.62 -7.47
CA ARG A 159 8.64 9.08 -8.84
C ARG A 159 7.35 9.42 -9.59
N THR A 160 6.25 9.64 -8.88
CA THR A 160 4.92 9.84 -9.49
C THR A 160 4.37 11.25 -9.29
N ILE A 161 4.81 11.98 -8.26
CA ILE A 161 4.20 13.25 -7.86
C ILE A 161 4.21 14.33 -8.95
N GLY A 162 5.25 14.36 -9.79
CA GLY A 162 5.32 15.28 -10.92
C GLY A 162 4.19 15.09 -11.93
N TYR A 163 3.75 13.85 -12.15
CA TYR A 163 2.62 13.54 -13.04
C TYR A 163 1.27 13.79 -12.35
N GLU A 164 1.16 13.46 -11.06
CA GLU A 164 -0.09 13.62 -10.29
C GLU A 164 -0.48 15.09 -10.07
N THR A 165 0.51 15.99 -10.10
CA THR A 165 0.30 17.43 -9.88
C THR A 165 0.25 18.25 -11.16
N TYR A 166 0.36 17.59 -12.32
CA TYR A 166 0.26 18.23 -13.62
C TYR A 166 -1.21 18.53 -13.95
N VAL A 167 -1.51 19.80 -14.26
CA VAL A 167 -2.87 20.28 -14.55
C VAL A 167 -2.95 20.72 -16.01
N GLU A 168 -3.62 19.92 -16.84
CA GLU A 168 -3.95 20.30 -18.22
C GLU A 168 -5.29 21.04 -18.33
N ARG A 169 -6.24 20.68 -17.46
CA ARG A 169 -7.63 21.11 -17.55
C ARG A 169 -8.14 21.59 -16.19
N PRO A 170 -9.01 22.61 -16.14
CA PRO A 170 -9.47 23.19 -14.87
C PRO A 170 -10.08 22.20 -13.86
N HIS A 171 -10.75 21.13 -14.32
CA HIS A 171 -11.35 20.14 -13.42
C HIS A 171 -10.33 19.22 -12.73
N MET A 172 -9.07 19.17 -13.21
CA MET A 172 -7.99 18.39 -12.60
C MET A 172 -7.32 19.13 -11.44
N GLN A 173 -7.60 20.41 -11.25
CA GLN A 173 -6.97 21.25 -10.23
C GLN A 173 -7.11 20.66 -8.83
N LYS A 174 -8.34 20.25 -8.46
CA LYS A 174 -8.59 19.65 -7.14
C LYS A 174 -7.77 18.38 -6.91
N GLN A 175 -7.68 17.51 -7.93
CA GLN A 175 -6.89 16.28 -7.84
C GLN A 175 -5.39 16.58 -7.65
N ALA A 176 -4.87 17.58 -8.36
CA ALA A 176 -3.49 18.00 -8.21
C ALA A 176 -3.22 18.59 -6.81
N ASP A 177 -4.15 19.38 -6.27
CA ASP A 177 -4.02 19.95 -4.93
C ASP A 177 -4.11 18.86 -3.84
N ASP A 178 -5.03 17.90 -3.96
CA ASP A 178 -5.11 16.73 -3.08
C ASP A 178 -3.82 15.88 -3.16
N ALA A 179 -3.20 15.76 -4.34
CA ALA A 179 -1.92 15.07 -4.51
C ALA A 179 -0.76 15.83 -3.83
N ARG A 180 -0.71 17.16 -3.97
CA ARG A 180 0.26 18.01 -3.26
C ARG A 180 0.14 17.87 -1.75
N GLU A 181 -1.08 17.90 -1.21
CA GLU A 181 -1.31 17.77 0.23
C GLU A 181 -0.83 16.42 0.76
N ARG A 182 -1.13 15.33 0.05
CA ARG A 182 -0.64 13.99 0.40
C ARG A 182 0.89 13.91 0.36
N TYR A 183 1.54 14.48 -0.66
CA TYR A 183 2.99 14.52 -0.72
C TYR A 183 3.60 15.39 0.39
N ALA A 184 2.98 16.52 0.73
CA ALA A 184 3.43 17.35 1.85
C ALA A 184 3.42 16.59 3.18
N ALA A 185 2.39 15.77 3.44
CA ALA A 185 2.34 14.93 4.64
C ALA A 185 3.47 13.88 4.67
N VAL A 186 3.73 13.21 3.54
CA VAL A 186 4.83 12.24 3.41
C VAL A 186 6.18 12.93 3.60
N TYR A 187 6.37 14.09 2.99
CA TYR A 187 7.61 14.83 3.05
C TYR A 187 7.91 15.36 4.46
N ARG A 188 6.90 15.77 5.24
CA ARG A 188 7.08 16.12 6.67
C ARG A 188 7.57 14.93 7.50
N ALA A 189 6.99 13.74 7.30
CA ALA A 189 7.45 12.53 7.99
C ALA A 189 8.89 12.16 7.61
N TYR A 190 9.27 12.37 6.35
CA TYR A 190 10.65 12.22 5.90
C TYR A 190 11.60 13.23 6.55
N LEU A 191 11.22 14.51 6.64
CA LEU A 191 12.04 15.53 7.30
C LEU A 191 12.30 15.22 8.78
N GLU A 192 11.28 14.72 9.49
CA GLU A 192 11.43 14.26 10.87
C GLU A 192 12.42 13.09 10.96
N ALA A 193 12.28 12.08 10.11
CA ALA A 193 13.20 10.95 10.05
C ALA A 193 14.64 11.39 9.70
N ALA A 194 14.81 12.26 8.71
CA ALA A 194 16.11 12.79 8.31
C ALA A 194 16.78 13.57 9.43
N ARG A 195 16.01 14.39 10.17
CA ARG A 195 16.49 15.14 11.33
C ARG A 195 16.96 14.21 12.45
N GLU A 196 16.20 13.17 12.76
CA GLU A 196 16.56 12.20 13.80
C GLU A 196 17.78 11.35 13.42
N LEU A 197 17.93 11.01 12.13
CA LEU A 197 19.09 10.31 11.60
C LEU A 197 20.30 11.21 11.36
N GLY A 198 20.16 12.53 11.48
CA GLY A 198 21.22 13.49 11.15
C GLY A 198 21.61 13.53 9.67
N ILE A 199 20.73 13.06 8.77
CA ILE A 199 20.97 13.05 7.32
C ILE A 199 20.57 14.41 6.74
N PRO A 200 21.33 14.99 5.79
CA PRO A 200 20.90 16.20 5.09
C PRO A 200 19.58 15.94 4.34
N PRO A 201 18.52 16.73 4.60
CA PRO A 201 17.25 16.54 3.94
C PRO A 201 17.37 16.85 2.44
N ARG A 202 16.75 16.01 1.61
CA ARG A 202 16.61 16.26 0.17
C ARG A 202 15.64 17.41 -0.07
N GLU A 203 15.85 18.18 -1.13
CA GLU A 203 14.89 19.18 -1.60
C GLU A 203 13.61 18.50 -2.12
N PRO A 204 12.39 19.06 -1.88
CA PRO A 204 11.16 18.44 -2.34
C PRO A 204 11.09 18.46 -3.88
N ASP A 205 10.47 17.43 -4.46
CA ASP A 205 10.42 17.27 -5.92
C ASP A 205 9.47 18.26 -6.63
N ILE A 206 8.54 18.81 -5.85
CA ILE A 206 7.60 19.84 -6.27
C ILE A 206 7.63 20.99 -5.26
N PRO A 207 7.24 22.21 -5.65
CA PRO A 207 7.08 23.31 -4.73
C PRO A 207 6.02 22.93 -3.68
N LEU A 208 6.42 22.96 -2.41
CA LEU A 208 5.54 22.71 -1.29
C LEU A 208 5.59 23.92 -0.35
N ASP A 209 4.43 24.39 0.09
CA ASP A 209 4.32 25.27 1.26
C ASP A 209 4.51 24.44 2.54
N VAL A 210 5.71 23.90 2.71
CA VAL A 210 6.18 23.40 4.01
C VAL A 210 6.85 24.59 4.69
N ALA A 211 6.05 25.40 5.37
CA ALA A 211 6.57 26.40 6.28
C ALA A 211 7.54 25.71 7.26
N GLY A 212 8.75 26.26 7.36
CA GLY A 212 9.77 25.87 8.34
C GLY A 212 9.40 26.23 9.77
#